data_AF-A0A834IHK4-F1
#
_entry.id   AF-A0A834IHK4-F1
#
_cell.length_a   1.000
_cell.length_b   1.000
_cell.length_c   1.000
_cell.angle_alpha   90.00
_cell.angle_beta   90.00
_cell.angle_gamma   90.00
#
_symmetry.space_group_name_H-M   'P 1'
#
loop_
_entity.id
_entity.type
_entity.pdbx_description
1 polymer ?
#
loop_
_entity_poly.entity_id
_entity_poly.type
_entity_poly.pdbx_seq_one_letter_code
_entity_poly.pdbx_strand_id
1 'polypeptide(L)'
;LKVYVTPRTTAREVVNVVVRQLNMAVILKGKKGPIYNRDMLKNFCLVAIIGARERCLRDDFKPLLLQNPWKLGRLYVRRKHDVLAALDHSSKLDRIEANRIDRI
;
A
#
# COMPACT_ATOMS: atom_id res chain seq x y z
N LEU A 1 -5.25 14.64 -2.74
CA LEU A 1 -3.89 14.90 -2.22
C LEU A 1 -2.92 14.58 -3.34
N LYS A 2 -1.97 15.47 -3.66
CA LYS A 2 -0.93 15.21 -4.67
C LYS A 2 0.43 15.34 -3.98
N VAL A 3 1.31 14.37 -4.19
CA VAL A 3 2.68 14.36 -3.66
C VAL A 3 3.63 14.39 -4.84
N TYR A 4 4.57 15.33 -4.82
CA TYR A 4 5.65 15.40 -5.79
C TYR A 4 6.74 14.39 -5.41
N VAL A 5 7.17 13.59 -6.37
CA VAL A 5 8.13 12.51 -6.17
C VAL A 5 9.30 12.73 -7.13
N THR A 6 10.53 12.55 -6.64
CA THR A 6 11.75 12.60 -7.47
C THR A 6 12.32 11.20 -7.68
N PRO A 7 13.27 10.99 -8.61
CA PRO A 7 13.92 9.69 -8.80
C PRO A 7 14.65 9.17 -7.56
N ARG A 8 14.99 10.03 -6.60
CA ARG A 8 15.64 9.66 -5.34
C ARG A 8 14.66 9.33 -4.22
N THR A 9 13.41 9.78 -4.35
CA THR A 9 12.37 9.61 -3.33
C THR A 9 12.00 8.13 -3.18
N THR A 10 12.04 7.65 -1.94
CA THR A 10 11.72 6.28 -1.54
C THR A 10 10.24 6.11 -1.22
N ALA A 11 9.75 4.88 -1.25
CA ALA A 11 8.40 4.54 -0.87
C ALA A 11 8.09 4.93 0.58
N ARG A 12 9.06 4.77 1.48
CA ARG A 12 8.97 5.20 2.88
C ARG A 12 8.72 6.70 3.00
N GLU A 13 9.44 7.52 2.24
CA GLU A 13 9.24 8.97 2.25
C GLU A 13 7.85 9.34 1.74
N VAL A 14 7.39 8.71 0.65
CA VAL A 14 6.03 8.92 0.13
C VAL A 14 4.96 8.59 1.19
N VAL A 15 5.05 7.41 1.81
CA VAL A 15 4.14 7.00 2.89
C VAL A 15 4.14 8.00 4.03
N ASN A 16 5.33 8.40 4.50
CA ASN A 16 5.47 9.34 5.60
C ASN A 16 4.85 10.70 5.28
N VAL A 17 5.00 11.20 4.05
CA VAL A 17 4.39 12.47 3.62
C VAL A 17 2.87 12.34 3.54
N VAL A 18 2.35 11.30 2.90
CA VAL A 18 0.90 11.10 2.72
C VAL A 18 0.18 10.97 4.06
N VAL A 19 0.70 10.15 4.99
CA VAL A 19 0.08 9.93 6.30
C VAL A 19 0.10 11.22 7.14
N ARG A 20 1.21 11.98 7.10
CA ARG A 20 1.29 13.28 7.80
C ARG A 20 0.29 14.29 7.23
N GLN A 21 0.19 14.40 5.90
CA GLN A 21 -0.77 15.28 5.25
C GLN A 21 -2.23 14.86 5.56
N LEU A 22 -2.50 13.56 5.67
CA LEU A 22 -3.80 13.05 6.09
C LEU A 22 -4.12 13.43 7.54
N ASN A 23 -3.18 13.24 8.47
CA ASN A 23 -3.35 13.70 9.87
C ASN A 23 -3.66 15.20 9.93
N MET A 24 -2.90 16.03 9.21
CA MET A 24 -3.14 17.47 9.16
C MET A 24 -4.54 17.78 8.62
N ALA A 25 -4.98 17.08 7.57
CA ALA A 25 -6.32 17.28 7.02
C ALA A 25 -7.43 16.87 7.99
N VAL A 26 -7.21 15.87 8.84
CA VAL A 26 -8.14 15.48 9.91
C VAL A 26 -8.23 16.59 10.96
N ILE A 27 -7.07 17.06 11.45
CA ILE A 27 -6.96 18.09 12.49
C ILE A 27 -7.57 19.41 12.02
N LEU A 28 -7.11 19.93 10.88
CA LEU A 28 -7.54 21.24 10.35
C LEU A 28 -9.01 21.29 9.98
N LYS A 29 -9.62 20.15 9.61
CA LYS A 29 -11.03 20.07 9.25
C LYS A 29 -11.93 19.63 10.41
N GLY A 30 -11.39 19.49 11.62
CA GLY A 30 -12.14 19.02 12.79
C GLY A 30 -12.81 17.66 12.60
N LYS A 31 -12.26 16.80 11.74
CA LYS A 31 -12.86 15.49 11.44
C LYS A 31 -12.55 14.52 12.58
N LYS A 32 -13.50 13.63 12.89
CA LYS A 32 -13.30 12.49 13.79
C LYS A 32 -12.62 11.35 13.02
N GLY A 33 -11.32 11.45 12.83
CA GLY A 33 -10.51 10.42 12.16
C GLY A 33 -9.28 10.03 12.97
N PRO A 34 -8.67 8.87 12.70
CA PRO A 34 -7.44 8.47 13.38
C PRO A 34 -6.31 9.44 13.05
N ILE A 35 -5.50 9.76 14.05
CA ILE A 35 -4.24 10.50 13.89
C ILE A 35 -3.11 9.52 14.17
N TYR A 36 -2.21 9.35 13.21
CA TYR A 36 -1.13 8.38 13.29
C TYR A 36 0.18 9.04 13.72
N ASN A 37 0.72 8.64 14.87
CA ASN A 37 2.02 9.13 15.35
C ASN A 37 3.19 8.54 14.54
N ARG A 38 4.38 9.14 14.64
CA ARG A 38 5.57 8.76 13.86
C ARG A 38 5.87 7.25 13.94
N ASP A 39 5.73 6.64 15.10
CA ASP A 39 6.01 5.21 15.30
C ASP A 39 4.99 4.29 14.63
N MET A 40 3.79 4.81 14.33
CA MET A 40 2.74 4.08 13.62
C MET A 40 2.92 4.11 12.10
N LEU A 41 3.74 5.03 11.56
CA LEU A 41 4.00 5.11 10.11
C LEU A 41 4.66 3.83 9.57
N LYS A 42 5.40 3.08 10.41
CA LYS A 42 5.98 1.77 10.04
C LYS A 42 4.94 0.71 9.72
N ASN A 43 3.69 0.91 10.15
CA ASN A 43 2.56 0.01 9.92
C ASN A 43 1.90 0.26 8.56
N PHE A 44 2.40 1.18 7.75
CA PHE A 44 1.92 1.46 6.41
C PHE A 44 2.95 1.05 5.35
N CYS A 45 2.48 0.70 4.15
CA CYS A 45 3.32 0.54 2.97
C CYS A 45 2.71 1.20 1.74
N LEU A 46 3.55 1.44 0.74
CA LEU A 46 3.14 1.89 -0.58
C LEU A 46 2.84 0.66 -1.44
N VAL A 47 1.67 0.62 -2.07
CA VAL A 47 1.20 -0.50 -2.89
C VAL A 47 1.00 -0.02 -4.32
N ALA A 48 1.60 -0.69 -5.29
CA ALA A 48 1.30 -0.53 -6.71
C ALA A 48 0.18 -1.49 -7.10
N ILE A 49 -0.83 -0.98 -7.81
CA ILE A 49 -1.99 -1.76 -8.27
C ILE A 49 -2.15 -1.59 -9.78
N ILE A 50 -2.32 -2.70 -10.49
CA ILE A 50 -2.66 -2.74 -11.91
C ILE A 50 -3.58 -3.91 -12.24
N GLY A 51 -4.75 -3.63 -12.82
CA GLY A 51 -5.80 -4.62 -12.97
C GLY A 51 -6.16 -5.25 -11.61
N ALA A 52 -6.18 -6.59 -11.56
CA ALA A 52 -6.37 -7.35 -10.32
C ALA A 52 -5.07 -7.62 -9.54
N ARG A 53 -3.92 -7.07 -9.95
CA ARG A 53 -2.62 -7.33 -9.32
C ARG A 53 -2.25 -6.23 -8.35
N GLU A 54 -1.77 -6.61 -7.18
CA GLU A 54 -1.23 -5.70 -6.17
C GLU A 54 0.20 -6.08 -5.78
N ARG A 55 1.03 -5.08 -5.47
CA ARG A 55 2.40 -5.27 -4.97
C ARG A 55 2.75 -4.22 -3.93
N CYS A 56 2.97 -4.63 -2.69
CA CYS A 56 3.54 -3.78 -1.65
C CYS A 56 5.04 -3.56 -1.95
N LEU A 57 5.44 -2.30 -2.06
CA LEU A 57 6.81 -1.89 -2.35
C LEU A 57 7.63 -1.87 -1.06
N ARG A 58 8.90 -2.26 -1.16
CA ARG A 58 9.83 -2.12 -0.04
C ARG A 58 9.99 -0.64 0.31
N ASP A 59 10.26 -0.38 1.58
CA ASP A 59 10.42 0.97 2.11
C ASP A 59 11.50 1.79 1.40
N ASP A 60 12.60 1.15 0.99
CA ASP A 60 13.75 1.76 0.32
C ASP A 60 13.58 1.84 -1.21
N PHE A 61 12.54 1.21 -1.78
CA PHE A 61 12.30 1.21 -3.21
C PHE A 61 11.91 2.62 -3.70
N LYS A 62 12.43 3.04 -4.85
CA LYS A 62 12.11 4.34 -5.47
C LYS A 62 10.94 4.19 -6.44
N PRO A 63 9.75 4.77 -6.18
CA PRO A 63 8.55 4.51 -6.98
C PRO A 63 8.69 4.85 -8.46
N LEU A 64 9.50 5.85 -8.82
CA LEU A 64 9.75 6.21 -10.22
C LEU A 64 10.58 5.18 -11.00
N LEU A 65 11.18 4.19 -10.32
CA LEU A 65 11.88 3.07 -10.97
C LEU A 65 10.95 1.91 -11.35
N LEU A 66 9.64 2.03 -11.09
CA LEU A 66 8.67 1.03 -11.54
C LEU A 66 8.76 0.85 -13.06
N GLN A 67 8.82 -0.42 -13.46
CA GLN A 67 8.81 -0.83 -14.85
C GLN A 67 7.40 -1.24 -15.27
N ASN A 68 7.20 -1.43 -16.57
CA ASN A 68 5.96 -2.02 -17.07
C ASN A 68 5.76 -3.43 -16.47
N PRO A 69 4.52 -3.81 -16.13
CA PRO A 69 3.29 -3.04 -16.33
C PRO A 69 3.01 -2.03 -15.20
N TRP A 70 3.69 -2.14 -14.05
CA TRP A 70 3.43 -1.36 -12.83
C TRP A 70 3.56 0.16 -12.99
N LYS A 71 4.41 0.63 -13.91
CA LYS A 71 4.55 2.06 -14.26
C LYS A 71 3.23 2.69 -14.74
N LEU A 72 2.33 1.89 -15.31
CA LEU A 72 1.01 2.30 -15.80
C LEU A 72 -0.08 2.18 -14.71
N GLY A 73 0.27 1.61 -13.55
CA GLY A 73 -0.65 1.38 -12.45
C GLY A 73 -0.87 2.59 -11.56
N ARG A 74 -1.60 2.37 -10.46
CA ARG A 74 -1.86 3.37 -9.41
C ARG A 74 -1.09 3.03 -8.15
N LEU A 75 -0.69 4.06 -7.40
CA LEU A 75 -0.04 3.93 -6.10
C LEU A 75 -1.02 4.27 -4.97
N TYR A 76 -1.03 3.43 -3.93
CA TYR A 76 -1.86 3.60 -2.75
C TYR A 76 -1.03 3.45 -1.47
N VAL A 77 -1.38 4.18 -0.43
CA VAL A 77 -0.86 3.92 0.92
C VAL A 77 -1.86 3.01 1.64
N ARG A 78 -1.40 1.85 2.13
CA ARG A 78 -2.22 0.89 2.88
C ARG A 78 -1.59 0.55 4.21
N ARG A 79 -2.40 0.13 5.18
CA ARG A 79 -1.88 -0.49 6.41
C ARG A 79 -1.38 -1.89 6.06
N LYS A 80 -0.23 -2.28 6.58
CA LYS A 80 0.42 -3.57 6.32
C LYS A 80 -0.47 -4.75 6.73
N HIS A 81 -1.19 -4.62 7.85
CA HIS A 81 -2.11 -5.66 8.32
C HIS A 81 -3.26 -5.93 7.34
N ASP A 82 -3.80 -4.89 6.68
CA ASP A 82 -4.86 -5.04 5.68
C ASP A 82 -4.33 -5.78 4.42
N VAL A 83 -3.06 -5.55 4.06
CA VAL A 83 -2.40 -6.23 2.93
C VAL A 83 -2.15 -7.70 3.25
N LEU A 84 -1.67 -8.01 4.46
CA LEU A 84 -1.45 -9.39 4.88
C LEU A 84 -2.76 -10.18 4.97
N ALA A 85 -3.82 -9.57 5.49
CA ALA A 85 -5.14 -10.20 5.53
C ALA A 85 -5.66 -10.53 4.12
N ALA A 86 -5.47 -9.63 3.14
CA ALA A 86 -5.86 -9.89 1.76
C ALA A 86 -5.06 -11.05 1.12
N LEU A 87 -3.76 -11.16 1.42
CA LEU A 87 -2.91 -12.27 0.96
C LEU A 87 -3.27 -13.61 1.64
N ASP A 88 -3.62 -13.59 2.93
CA ASP A 88 -4.10 -14.77 3.64
C ASP A 88 -5.46 -15.25 3.10
N HIS A 89 -6.34 -14.31 2.76
CA HIS A 89 -7.61 -14.66 2.12
C HIS A 89 -7.42 -15.20 0.70
N SER A 90 -6.56 -14.61 -0.13
CA SER A 90 -6.30 -15.11 -1.49
C SER A 90 -5.65 -16.50 -1.48
N SER A 91 -4.66 -16.73 -0.63
CA SER A 91 -3.99 -18.03 -0.51
C SER A 91 -4.90 -19.14 0.05
N LYS A 92 -5.86 -18.81 0.92
CA LYS A 92 -6.89 -19.77 1.36
C LYS A 92 -7.84 -20.14 0.22
N LEU A 93 -8.25 -19.18 -0.60
CA LEU A 93 -9.09 -19.44 -1.79
C LEU A 93 -8.35 -20.35 -2.79
N ASP A 94 -7.09 -20.05 -3.10
CA ASP A 94 -6.27 -20.87 -4.01
C ASP A 94 -6.10 -22.32 -3.50
N ARG A 95 -5.94 -22.51 -2.17
CA ARG A 95 -5.84 -23.84 -1.55
C ARG A 95 -7.16 -24.61 -1.55
N ILE A 96 -8.30 -23.93 -1.45
CA ILE A 96 -9.62 -24.57 -1.52
C ILE A 96 -9.90 -25.02 -2.96
N GLU A 97 -9.53 -24.23 -3.96
CA GLU A 97 -9.67 -24.62 -5.37
C GLU A 97 -8.76 -25.78 -5.74
N ALA A 98 -7.49 -25.77 -5.31
CA ALA A 98 -6.57 -26.89 -5.53
C ALA A 98 -7.09 -28.21 -4.92
N ASN A 99 -7.59 -28.17 -3.67
CA ASN A 99 -8.18 -29.35 -3.01
C ASN A 99 -9.51 -29.84 -3.63
N ARG A 100 -10.16 -29.02 -4.46
CA ARG A 100 -11.39 -29.40 -5.17
C ARG A 100 -11.08 -30.13 -6.48
N ILE A 101 -9.92 -29.88 -7.09
CA ILE A 101 -9.48 -30.52 -8.34
C ILE A 101 -8.89 -31.91 -8.08
N ASP A 102 -8.18 -32.12 -6.97
CA ASP A 102 -7.58 -33.42 -6.60
C ASP A 102 -8.60 -34.48 -6.09
N ARG A 103 -9.90 -34.18 -6.13
CA ARG A 103 -10.99 -35.08 -5.68
C ARG A 103 -11.92 -35.55 -6.81
N ILE A 104 -11.50 -35.44 -8.07
CA ILE A 104 -12.20 -36.00 -9.23
C ILE A 104 -11.38 -37.15 -9.81
#